data_AF-A0A7L2FZG8-F1
#
_entry.id   AF-A0A7L2FZG8-F1
#
_cell.length_a   1.000
_cell.length_b   1.000
_cell.length_c   1.000
_cell.angle_alpha   90.00
_cell.angle_beta   90.00
_cell.angle_gamma   90.00
#
_symmetry.space_group_name_H-M   'P 1'
#
loop_
_entity.id
_entity.type
_entity.pdbx_description
1 polymer ?
#
loop_
_entity_poly.entity_id
_entity_poly.type
_entity_poly.pdbx_seq_one_letter_code
_entity_poly.pdbx_strand_id
1 'polypeptide(L)'
;QILPGLYLGNFIDAKDLEQLSRNKITHIVSIHESPQPLLQNITYLRIPLPDTPEANIKRHFKECISFIHQCRLHGGNCLVHCLAGISRSTTVVVAYVMAVTELSSQEVLEAVRTVRPVANPNPGFRQQLAEFGGGAARKLRRHLKQRYGPSPFNDEEEIKALLPAGRGGAPRAEGALPGLVPRARDIRSTTSFLLRVKRTFSCIPACLK
;
A
#
# COMPACT_ATOMS: atom_id res chain seq x y z
N GLN A 1 -3.19 -1.69 6.51
CA GLN A 1 -3.34 -0.29 6.09
C GLN A 1 -2.04 0.13 5.46
N ILE A 2 -2.05 0.76 4.29
CA ILE A 2 -0.81 1.17 3.58
C ILE A 2 -0.48 2.62 3.88
N LEU A 3 -1.47 3.51 3.80
CA LEU A 3 -1.40 4.91 4.19
C LEU A 3 -2.65 5.27 5.01
N PRO A 4 -2.66 6.40 5.74
CA PRO A 4 -3.89 6.94 6.31
C PRO A 4 -4.99 7.05 5.25
N GLY A 5 -6.12 6.37 5.45
CA GLY A 5 -7.22 6.30 4.49
C GLY A 5 -7.03 5.38 3.27
N LEU A 6 -5.96 4.59 3.18
CA LEU A 6 -5.72 3.64 2.08
C LEU A 6 -5.40 2.23 2.58
N TYR A 7 -6.17 1.25 2.09
CA TYR A 7 -6.08 -0.16 2.47
C TYR A 7 -5.91 -1.05 1.23
N LEU A 8 -5.19 -2.14 1.40
CA LEU A 8 -4.96 -3.17 0.40
C LEU A 8 -5.46 -4.51 0.95
N GLY A 9 -6.31 -5.20 0.19
CA GLY A 9 -6.92 -6.46 0.61
C GLY A 9 -7.23 -7.42 -0.53
N ASN A 10 -7.80 -8.56 -0.16
CA ASN A 10 -8.30 -9.61 -1.03
C ASN A 10 -9.84 -9.59 -1.13
N PHE A 11 -10.42 -10.60 -1.74
CA PHE A 11 -11.87 -10.72 -1.89
C PHE A 11 -12.63 -10.97 -0.59
N ILE A 12 -12.04 -11.71 0.35
CA ILE A 12 -12.64 -12.01 1.66
C ILE A 12 -12.71 -10.71 2.47
N ASP A 13 -11.62 -9.95 2.48
CA ASP A 13 -11.49 -8.65 3.12
C ASP A 13 -12.57 -7.65 2.67
N ALA A 14 -12.92 -7.67 1.38
CA ALA A 14 -13.93 -6.79 0.79
C ALA A 14 -15.38 -7.18 1.09
N LYS A 15 -15.60 -8.35 1.72
CA LYS A 15 -16.92 -8.84 2.16
C LYS A 15 -17.07 -8.91 3.68
N ASP A 16 -15.98 -8.71 4.40
CA ASP A 16 -15.95 -8.74 5.86
C ASP A 16 -16.52 -7.43 6.42
N LEU A 17 -17.82 -7.42 6.72
CA LEU A 17 -18.53 -6.25 7.25
C LEU A 17 -17.91 -5.73 8.55
N GLU A 18 -17.37 -6.61 9.39
CA GLU A 18 -16.74 -6.23 10.65
C GLU A 18 -15.44 -5.46 10.37
N GLN A 19 -14.58 -5.98 9.49
CA GLN A 19 -13.34 -5.28 9.12
C GLN A 19 -13.62 -3.98 8.35
N LEU A 20 -14.61 -3.96 7.46
CA LEU A 20 -15.00 -2.75 6.73
C LEU A 20 -15.49 -1.67 7.70
N SER A 21 -16.37 -2.02 8.64
CA SER A 21 -16.88 -1.10 9.66
C SER A 21 -15.77 -0.62 10.60
N ARG A 22 -14.94 -1.54 11.12
CA ARG A 22 -13.83 -1.23 12.03
C ARG A 22 -12.84 -0.25 11.40
N ASN A 23 -12.55 -0.43 10.12
CA ASN A 23 -11.65 0.44 9.37
C ASN A 23 -12.38 1.62 8.69
N LYS A 24 -13.68 1.82 8.96
CA LYS A 24 -14.50 2.91 8.39
C LYS A 24 -14.38 3.03 6.87
N ILE A 25 -14.35 1.89 6.17
CA ILE A 25 -14.25 1.85 4.71
C ILE A 25 -15.53 2.43 4.12
N THR A 26 -15.37 3.48 3.29
CA THR A 26 -16.47 4.15 2.59
C THR A 26 -16.36 3.99 1.09
N HIS A 27 -15.16 3.68 0.58
CA HIS A 27 -14.88 3.55 -0.84
C HIS A 27 -14.15 2.23 -1.13
N ILE A 28 -14.51 1.58 -2.23
CA ILE A 28 -13.84 0.36 -2.69
C ILE A 28 -13.46 0.46 -4.17
N VAL A 29 -12.18 0.23 -4.46
CA VAL A 29 -11.70 -0.07 -5.82
C VAL A 29 -11.65 -1.59 -5.97
N SER A 30 -12.53 -2.14 -6.81
CA SER A 30 -12.72 -3.56 -7.05
C SER A 30 -12.18 -3.94 -8.42
N ILE A 31 -11.08 -4.70 -8.47
CA ILE A 31 -10.43 -5.11 -9.72
C ILE A 31 -10.62 -6.62 -9.93
N HIS A 32 -11.60 -6.99 -10.74
CA HIS A 32 -12.03 -8.38 -10.99
C HIS A 32 -12.55 -8.51 -12.41
N GLU A 33 -12.45 -9.69 -13.03
CA GLU A 33 -12.97 -9.94 -14.38
C GLU A 33 -14.50 -9.88 -14.43
N SER A 34 -15.16 -10.36 -13.37
CA SER A 34 -16.61 -10.42 -13.28
C SER A 34 -17.17 -9.44 -12.24
N PRO A 35 -18.36 -8.87 -12.48
CA PRO A 35 -19.07 -8.08 -11.48
C PRO A 35 -19.33 -8.90 -10.21
N GLN A 36 -19.08 -8.27 -9.05
CA GLN A 36 -19.38 -8.81 -7.73
C GLN A 36 -20.67 -8.18 -7.15
N PRO A 37 -21.32 -8.80 -6.17
CA PRO A 37 -22.36 -8.12 -5.39
C PRO A 37 -21.81 -6.86 -4.71
N LEU A 38 -22.64 -5.81 -4.60
CA LEU A 38 -22.29 -4.56 -3.94
C LEU A 38 -22.83 -4.55 -2.52
N LEU A 39 -22.06 -3.98 -1.59
CA LEU A 39 -22.53 -3.67 -0.26
C LEU A 39 -23.21 -2.29 -0.26
N GLN A 40 -24.23 -2.13 0.57
CA GLN A 40 -24.87 -0.84 0.76
C GLN A 40 -23.90 0.15 1.44
N ASN A 41 -24.11 1.46 1.20
CA ASN A 41 -23.36 2.55 1.83
C ASN A 41 -21.84 2.55 1.56
N ILE A 42 -21.41 1.88 0.49
CA ILE A 42 -20.04 1.94 -0.02
C ILE A 42 -20.08 2.47 -1.45
N THR A 43 -19.21 3.44 -1.75
CA THR A 43 -18.99 3.94 -3.11
C THR A 43 -17.99 3.04 -3.82
N TYR A 44 -18.30 2.55 -5.02
CA TYR A 44 -17.45 1.62 -5.75
C TYR A 44 -16.87 2.22 -7.04
N LEU A 45 -15.60 1.89 -7.30
CA LEU A 45 -15.00 1.93 -8.64
C LEU A 45 -14.70 0.49 -9.07
N ARG A 46 -15.26 0.04 -10.20
CA ARG A 46 -15.11 -1.34 -10.69
C ARG A 46 -14.25 -1.37 -11.93
N ILE A 47 -13.19 -2.16 -11.89
CA ILE A 47 -12.23 -2.29 -12.99
C ILE A 47 -12.27 -3.74 -13.50
N PRO A 48 -12.93 -4.01 -14.64
CA PRO A 48 -12.94 -5.33 -15.26
C PRO A 48 -11.57 -5.66 -15.86
N LEU A 49 -10.75 -6.43 -15.15
CA LEU A 49 -9.39 -6.74 -15.58
C LEU A 49 -8.88 -8.11 -15.09
N PRO A 50 -8.36 -8.96 -15.98
CA PRO A 50 -7.71 -10.22 -15.62
C PRO A 50 -6.31 -9.98 -15.02
N ASP A 51 -5.79 -10.98 -14.30
CA ASP A 51 -4.45 -10.93 -13.69
C ASP A 51 -3.38 -11.55 -14.60
N THR A 52 -3.32 -11.11 -15.85
CA THR A 52 -2.30 -11.59 -16.80
C THR A 52 -1.28 -10.48 -17.12
N PRO A 53 -0.03 -10.83 -17.50
CA PRO A 53 0.98 -9.84 -17.88
C PRO A 53 0.56 -8.94 -19.05
N GLU A 54 -0.28 -9.43 -19.96
CA GLU A 54 -0.73 -8.74 -21.18
C GLU A 54 -1.85 -7.73 -20.89
N ALA A 55 -2.54 -7.87 -19.75
CA ALA A 55 -3.64 -6.99 -19.40
C ALA A 55 -3.14 -5.55 -19.19
N ASN A 56 -3.77 -4.58 -19.85
CA ASN A 56 -3.38 -3.18 -19.73
C ASN A 56 -4.02 -2.54 -18.48
N ILE A 57 -3.35 -2.68 -17.33
CA ILE A 57 -3.79 -2.05 -16.08
C ILE A 57 -3.48 -0.55 -16.04
N LYS A 58 -2.41 -0.11 -16.72
CA LYS A 58 -1.98 1.31 -16.72
C LYS A 58 -3.04 2.27 -17.25
N ARG A 59 -3.90 1.82 -18.18
CA ARG A 59 -5.02 2.64 -18.69
C ARG A 59 -6.00 3.08 -17.59
N HIS A 60 -6.08 2.32 -16.50
CA HIS A 60 -6.96 2.58 -15.36
C HIS A 60 -6.30 3.41 -14.24
N PHE A 61 -5.01 3.73 -14.34
CA PHE A 61 -4.31 4.45 -13.26
C PHE A 61 -4.92 5.81 -12.98
N LYS A 62 -5.23 6.62 -14.00
CA LYS A 62 -5.78 7.96 -13.80
C LYS A 62 -7.09 7.95 -13.02
N GLU A 63 -8.03 7.06 -13.37
CA GLU A 63 -9.34 6.96 -12.71
C GLU A 63 -9.21 6.41 -11.29
N CYS A 64 -8.45 5.32 -11.09
CA CYS A 64 -8.23 4.74 -9.77
C CYS A 64 -7.56 5.71 -8.82
N ILE A 65 -6.52 6.40 -9.29
CA ILE A 65 -5.76 7.35 -8.48
C ILE A 65 -6.63 8.54 -8.10
N SER A 66 -7.42 9.07 -9.03
CA SER A 66 -8.35 10.18 -8.75
C SER A 66 -9.41 9.77 -7.73
N PHE A 67 -9.97 8.57 -7.85
CA PHE A 67 -10.98 8.03 -6.93
C PHE A 67 -10.42 7.87 -5.51
N ILE A 68 -9.24 7.24 -5.37
CA ILE A 68 -8.57 7.08 -4.08
C ILE A 68 -8.24 8.45 -3.47
N HIS A 69 -7.69 9.36 -4.29
CA HIS A 69 -7.27 10.68 -3.82
C HIS A 69 -8.45 11.49 -3.30
N GLN A 70 -9.54 11.53 -4.06
CA GLN A 70 -10.76 12.23 -3.67
C GLN A 70 -11.37 11.63 -2.39
N CYS A 71 -11.44 10.30 -2.28
CA CYS A 71 -11.89 9.64 -1.05
C CYS A 71 -11.10 10.11 0.16
N ARG A 72 -9.76 10.05 0.08
CA ARG A 72 -8.89 10.41 1.20
C ARG A 72 -9.04 11.89 1.59
N LEU A 73 -9.08 12.80 0.61
CA LEU A 73 -9.23 14.24 0.86
C LEU A 73 -10.54 14.59 1.57
N HIS A 74 -11.61 13.82 1.37
CA HIS A 74 -12.89 14.03 2.05
C HIS A 74 -13.00 13.24 3.36
N GLY A 75 -11.88 12.76 3.91
CA GLY A 75 -11.84 12.02 5.18
C GLY A 75 -12.35 10.58 5.10
N GLY A 76 -12.56 10.05 3.88
CA GLY A 76 -12.96 8.67 3.66
C GLY A 76 -11.79 7.70 3.63
N ASN A 77 -12.08 6.43 3.94
CA ASN A 77 -11.12 5.34 3.81
C ASN A 77 -11.44 4.46 2.59
N CYS A 78 -10.42 4.24 1.74
CA CYS A 78 -10.53 3.46 0.52
C CYS A 78 -9.84 2.09 0.66
N LEU A 79 -10.56 1.03 0.34
CA LEU A 79 -10.00 -0.32 0.16
C LEU A 79 -9.79 -0.59 -1.34
N VAL A 80 -8.57 -0.93 -1.72
CA VAL A 80 -8.26 -1.44 -3.06
C VAL A 80 -8.09 -2.96 -2.95
N HIS A 81 -8.89 -3.72 -3.70
CA HIS A 81 -8.82 -5.17 -3.65
C HIS A 81 -8.96 -5.83 -5.02
N CYS A 82 -8.45 -7.05 -5.10
CA CYS A 82 -8.69 -7.99 -6.20
C CYS A 82 -9.04 -9.35 -5.58
N LEU A 83 -8.86 -10.45 -6.32
CA LEU A 83 -9.14 -11.79 -5.81
C LEU A 83 -8.27 -12.16 -4.60
N ALA A 84 -6.94 -12.19 -4.77
CA ALA A 84 -6.00 -12.60 -3.73
C ALA A 84 -5.34 -11.43 -2.97
N GLY A 85 -5.51 -10.20 -3.46
CA GLY A 85 -4.79 -9.03 -2.93
C GLY A 85 -3.28 -9.14 -3.13
N ILE A 86 -2.83 -9.75 -4.23
CA ILE A 86 -1.43 -10.04 -4.52
C ILE A 86 -0.91 -9.13 -5.64
N SER A 87 -1.57 -9.14 -6.80
CA SER A 87 -1.06 -8.51 -8.02
C SER A 87 -1.86 -7.28 -8.44
N ARG A 88 -3.03 -7.43 -9.08
CA ARG A 88 -3.87 -6.30 -9.57
C ARG A 88 -4.06 -5.13 -8.60
N SER A 89 -4.52 -5.40 -7.37
CA SER A 89 -4.75 -4.35 -6.37
C SER A 89 -3.47 -3.74 -5.85
N THR A 90 -2.42 -4.54 -5.66
CA THR A 90 -1.09 -4.06 -5.31
C THR A 90 -0.58 -3.08 -6.37
N THR A 91 -0.74 -3.40 -7.65
CA THR A 91 -0.33 -2.53 -8.75
C THR A 91 -1.01 -1.16 -8.68
N VAL A 92 -2.31 -1.11 -8.44
CA VAL A 92 -3.04 0.16 -8.30
C VAL A 92 -2.60 0.95 -7.08
N VAL A 93 -2.38 0.29 -5.94
CA VAL A 93 -1.87 0.94 -4.72
C VAL A 93 -0.47 1.51 -4.96
N VAL A 94 0.43 0.76 -5.59
CA VAL A 94 1.79 1.23 -5.91
C VAL A 94 1.71 2.45 -6.84
N ALA A 95 0.91 2.39 -7.91
CA ALA A 95 0.73 3.51 -8.82
C ALA A 95 0.17 4.76 -8.12
N TYR A 96 -0.78 4.59 -7.18
CA TYR A 96 -1.30 5.69 -6.37
C TYR A 96 -0.20 6.34 -5.54
N VAL A 97 0.58 5.54 -4.80
CA VAL A 97 1.65 6.07 -3.95
C VAL A 97 2.70 6.82 -4.77
N MET A 98 3.13 6.26 -5.90
CA MET A 98 4.06 6.93 -6.83
C MET A 98 3.52 8.28 -7.35
N ALA A 99 2.20 8.42 -7.50
CA ALA A 99 1.59 9.65 -7.96
C ALA A 99 1.50 10.73 -6.88
N VAL A 100 1.61 10.37 -5.59
CA VAL A 100 1.54 11.30 -4.46
C VAL A 100 2.86 11.49 -3.70
N THR A 101 3.90 10.70 -4.02
CA THR A 101 5.27 10.82 -3.51
C THR A 101 6.28 10.91 -4.66
N GLU A 102 7.56 11.14 -4.41
CA GLU A 102 8.63 11.07 -5.43
C GLU A 102 9.28 9.67 -5.54
N LEU A 103 8.73 8.65 -4.87
CA LEU A 103 9.34 7.32 -4.77
C LEU A 103 9.16 6.48 -6.05
N SER A 104 10.13 5.61 -6.31
CA SER A 104 10.08 4.63 -7.39
C SER A 104 9.09 3.49 -7.09
N SER A 105 8.64 2.79 -8.14
CA SER A 105 7.78 1.61 -7.99
C SER A 105 8.43 0.52 -7.13
N GLN A 106 9.76 0.43 -7.13
CA GLN A 106 10.51 -0.55 -6.34
C GLN A 106 10.47 -0.21 -4.84
N GLU A 107 10.82 1.03 -4.47
CA GLU A 107 10.78 1.49 -3.07
C GLU A 107 9.36 1.38 -2.50
N VAL A 108 8.35 1.80 -3.27
CA VAL A 108 6.95 1.71 -2.86
C VAL A 108 6.52 0.25 -2.68
N LEU A 109 6.88 -0.64 -3.61
CA LEU A 109 6.50 -2.05 -3.49
C LEU A 109 7.20 -2.74 -2.32
N GLU A 110 8.45 -2.38 -2.03
CA GLU A 110 9.18 -2.86 -0.85
C GLU A 110 8.47 -2.42 0.45
N ALA A 111 8.10 -1.14 0.56
CA ALA A 111 7.33 -0.63 1.68
C ALA A 111 5.96 -1.34 1.82
N VAL A 112 5.23 -1.55 0.71
CA VAL A 112 3.95 -2.27 0.73
C VAL A 112 4.13 -3.71 1.23
N ARG A 113 5.25 -4.36 0.91
CA ARG A 113 5.54 -5.74 1.34
C ARG A 113 5.82 -5.87 2.83
N THR A 114 6.30 -4.82 3.50
CA THR A 114 6.48 -4.87 4.96
C THR A 114 5.14 -4.94 5.70
N VAL A 115 4.08 -4.38 5.10
CA VAL A 115 2.70 -4.47 5.61
C VAL A 115 1.96 -5.69 5.08
N ARG A 116 2.14 -6.02 3.80
CA ARG A 116 1.48 -7.14 3.12
C ARG A 116 2.51 -8.00 2.37
N PRO A 117 3.15 -8.98 3.03
CA PRO A 117 4.26 -9.76 2.46
C PRO A 117 3.94 -10.48 1.14
N VAL A 118 2.67 -10.85 0.93
CA VAL A 118 2.20 -11.49 -0.30
C VAL A 118 2.09 -10.55 -1.51
N ALA A 119 2.31 -9.25 -1.33
CA ALA A 119 2.24 -8.25 -2.41
C ALA A 119 3.29 -8.55 -3.50
N ASN A 120 2.79 -8.93 -4.68
CA ASN A 120 3.62 -9.38 -5.79
C ASN A 120 2.90 -9.16 -7.13
N PRO A 121 2.94 -7.94 -7.72
CA PRO A 121 2.46 -7.71 -9.07
C PRO A 121 3.07 -8.70 -10.07
N ASN A 122 2.28 -9.15 -11.03
CA ASN A 122 2.78 -9.98 -12.12
C ASN A 122 3.84 -9.21 -12.95
N PRO A 123 4.70 -9.90 -13.72
CA PRO A 123 5.79 -9.25 -14.46
C PRO A 123 5.35 -8.13 -15.40
N GLY A 124 4.24 -8.30 -16.13
CA GLY A 124 3.71 -7.27 -17.04
C GLY A 124 3.22 -6.04 -16.29
N PHE A 125 2.62 -6.20 -15.12
CA PHE A 125 2.23 -5.07 -14.27
C PHE A 125 3.44 -4.35 -13.66
N ARG A 126 4.53 -5.06 -13.34
CA ARG A 126 5.78 -4.42 -12.90
C ARG A 126 6.37 -3.56 -14.01
N GLN A 127 6.38 -4.06 -15.24
CA GLN A 127 6.81 -3.28 -16.39
C GLN A 127 5.93 -2.04 -16.57
N GLN A 128 4.61 -2.20 -16.51
CA GLN A 128 3.67 -1.07 -16.61
C GLN A 128 3.84 -0.03 -15.48
N LEU A 129 4.22 -0.45 -14.27
CA LEU A 129 4.57 0.47 -13.17
C LEU A 129 5.89 1.21 -13.44
N ALA A 130 6.90 0.53 -13.97
CA ALA A 130 8.16 1.15 -14.35
C ALA A 130 7.95 2.21 -15.46
N GLU A 131 7.15 1.88 -16.48
CA GLU A 131 6.75 2.81 -17.55
C GLU A 131 5.93 4.00 -17.03
N PHE A 132 5.10 3.78 -16.01
CA PHE A 132 4.35 4.86 -15.36
C PHE A 132 5.24 5.78 -14.52
N GLY A 133 6.38 5.28 -14.03
CA GLY A 133 7.39 6.06 -13.32
C GLY A 133 7.92 7.26 -14.11
N GLY A 134 8.60 8.18 -13.42
CA GLY A 134 9.19 9.36 -14.03
C GLY A 134 8.15 10.34 -14.58
N GLY A 135 7.89 10.31 -15.89
CA GLY A 135 7.10 11.32 -16.61
C GLY A 135 5.59 11.23 -16.37
N ALA A 136 5.00 10.04 -16.45
CA ALA A 136 3.55 9.86 -16.35
C ALA A 136 3.05 10.07 -14.91
N ALA A 137 3.75 9.52 -13.91
CA ALA A 137 3.49 9.77 -12.49
C ALA A 137 3.60 11.26 -12.14
N ARG A 138 4.66 11.95 -12.59
CA ARG A 138 4.83 13.40 -12.37
C ARG A 138 3.71 14.22 -13.02
N LYS A 139 3.30 13.87 -14.25
CA LYS A 139 2.16 14.52 -14.93
C LYS A 139 0.87 14.34 -14.14
N LEU A 140 0.63 13.15 -13.60
CA LEU A 140 -0.55 12.88 -12.78
C LEU A 140 -0.48 13.59 -11.42
N ARG A 141 0.68 13.64 -10.77
CA ARG A 141 0.90 14.42 -9.54
C ARG A 141 0.55 15.89 -9.73
N ARG A 142 1.00 16.49 -10.83
CA ARG A 142 0.64 17.88 -11.19
C ARG A 142 -0.87 18.02 -11.43
N HIS A 143 -1.48 17.05 -12.10
CA HIS A 143 -2.94 17.04 -12.30
C HIS A 143 -3.71 16.98 -10.97
N LEU A 144 -3.29 16.15 -10.02
CA LEU A 144 -3.90 16.09 -8.70
C LEU A 144 -3.81 17.44 -7.98
N LYS A 145 -2.63 18.07 -7.98
CA LYS A 145 -2.41 19.41 -7.39
C LYS A 145 -3.30 20.47 -8.04
N GLN A 146 -3.44 20.45 -9.36
CA GLN A 146 -4.29 21.39 -10.10
C GLN A 146 -5.78 21.19 -9.82
N ARG A 147 -6.22 19.93 -9.69
CA ARG A 147 -7.64 19.60 -9.52
C ARG A 147 -8.13 19.70 -8.08
N TYR A 148 -7.29 19.34 -7.12
CA TYR A 148 -7.68 19.18 -5.71
C TYR A 148 -6.92 20.10 -4.75
N GLY A 149 -5.94 20.86 -5.24
CA GLY A 149 -5.09 21.70 -4.41
C GLY A 149 -3.95 20.93 -3.74
N PRO A 150 -3.26 21.53 -2.75
CA PRO A 150 -2.20 20.86 -1.99
C PRO A 150 -2.76 19.70 -1.17
N SER A 151 -2.02 18.58 -1.15
CA SER A 151 -2.35 17.42 -0.31
C SER A 151 -2.02 17.72 1.16
N PRO A 152 -2.93 17.46 2.12
CA PRO A 152 -2.65 17.58 3.54
C PRO A 152 -1.87 16.37 4.12
N PHE A 153 -1.64 15.33 3.30
CA PHE A 153 -1.02 14.08 3.76
C PHE A 153 0.51 14.13 3.63
N ASN A 154 1.20 13.62 4.65
CA ASN A 154 2.65 13.39 4.62
C ASN A 154 2.99 12.02 4.01
N ASP A 155 2.45 11.74 2.82
CA ASP A 155 2.46 10.40 2.21
C ASP A 155 3.88 9.84 1.99
N GLU A 156 4.85 10.70 1.69
CA GLU A 156 6.23 10.25 1.45
C GLU A 156 6.91 9.76 2.73
N GLU A 157 6.80 10.49 3.82
CA GLU A 157 7.36 10.08 5.12
C GLU A 157 6.63 8.86 5.69
N GLU A 158 5.31 8.79 5.56
CA GLU A 158 4.51 7.63 5.99
C GLU A 158 4.94 6.34 5.27
N ILE A 159 5.22 6.41 3.96
CA ILE A 159 5.71 5.25 3.21
C ILE A 159 7.17 4.92 3.55
N LYS A 160 8.04 5.92 3.67
CA LYS A 160 9.45 5.69 4.06
C LYS A 160 9.56 5.08 5.46
N ALA A 161 8.68 5.44 6.38
CA ALA A 161 8.63 4.86 7.73
C ALA A 161 8.30 3.36 7.74
N LEU A 162 7.73 2.81 6.66
CA LEU A 162 7.50 1.37 6.49
C LEU A 162 8.75 0.62 6.04
N LEU A 163 9.73 1.30 5.44
CA LEU A 163 10.98 0.69 5.02
C LEU A 163 11.87 0.43 6.24
N PRO A 164 12.59 -0.70 6.29
CA PRO A 164 13.57 -0.92 7.33
C PRO A 164 14.61 0.21 7.28
N ALA A 165 14.85 0.88 8.40
CA ALA A 165 15.98 1.79 8.53
C ALA A 165 17.22 1.03 8.07
N GLY A 166 17.91 1.55 7.05
CA GLY A 166 18.98 0.84 6.36
C GLY A 166 19.92 0.17 7.34
N ARG A 167 20.27 -1.09 7.07
CA ARG A 167 21.46 -1.69 7.66
C ARG A 167 22.61 -0.76 7.30
N GLY A 168 22.99 0.13 8.21
CA GLY A 168 24.24 0.86 8.13
C GLY A 168 25.31 -0.20 7.94
N GLY A 169 26.03 -0.12 6.83
CA GLY A 169 27.20 -0.95 6.60
C GLY A 169 28.22 -0.65 7.68
N ALA A 170 28.25 -1.48 8.72
CA ALA A 170 29.42 -1.59 9.58
C ALA A 170 30.48 -2.37 8.77
N PRO A 171 31.68 -1.82 8.53
CA PRO A 171 32.75 -2.60 7.94
C PRO A 171 33.11 -3.73 8.91
N ARG A 172 33.16 -4.96 8.39
CA ARG A 172 33.73 -6.11 9.08
C ARG A 172 35.21 -5.83 9.36
N ALA A 173 35.54 -5.54 10.61
CA ALA A 173 36.90 -5.70 11.13
C ALA A 173 36.91 -6.98 11.99
N GLU A 174 37.65 -7.98 11.52
CA GLU A 174 38.09 -9.09 12.35
C GLU A 174 39.10 -8.58 13.39
N GLY A 175 38.98 -9.02 14.65
CA GLY A 175 40.06 -8.89 15.64
C GLY A 175 39.62 -8.74 17.09
N ALA A 176 39.78 -9.82 17.85
CA ALA A 176 40.10 -9.91 19.30
C ALA A 176 39.04 -9.54 20.38
N LEU A 177 38.67 -10.57 21.15
CA LEU A 177 38.21 -10.55 22.57
C LEU A 177 39.36 -10.09 23.51
N PRO A 178 39.16 -9.76 24.82
CA PRO A 178 38.09 -10.23 25.72
C PRO A 178 37.53 -9.23 26.77
N GLY A 179 36.43 -9.61 27.45
CA GLY A 179 36.27 -9.36 28.89
C GLY A 179 35.03 -8.63 29.41
N LEU A 180 34.26 -9.36 30.23
CA LEU A 180 33.55 -8.96 31.46
C LEU A 180 32.25 -8.10 31.41
N VAL A 181 31.26 -8.61 32.13
CA VAL A 181 29.93 -8.06 32.52
C VAL A 181 29.99 -7.81 34.06
N PRO A 182 29.07 -7.14 34.81
CA PRO A 182 27.83 -6.38 34.52
C PRO A 182 27.74 -4.98 35.18
N ARG A 183 26.68 -4.19 34.88
CA ARG A 183 25.60 -3.82 35.85
C ARG A 183 24.58 -2.81 35.29
N ALA A 184 23.38 -2.89 35.86
CA ALA A 184 22.10 -2.29 35.47
C ALA A 184 21.85 -0.87 36.03
N ARG A 185 20.87 -0.18 35.41
CA ARG A 185 19.97 0.94 35.84
C ARG A 185 19.84 1.98 34.72
N ASP A 186 18.73 2.65 34.44
CA ASP A 186 17.30 2.47 34.69
C ASP A 186 16.57 3.50 33.79
N ILE A 187 15.39 3.13 33.26
CA ILE A 187 14.19 3.96 33.08
C ILE A 187 14.31 5.32 32.33
N ARG A 188 13.71 5.42 31.11
CA ARG A 188 12.39 6.08 30.87
C ARG A 188 12.05 6.21 29.35
N SER A 189 10.85 5.74 29.00
CA SER A 189 9.93 6.31 28.00
C SER A 189 10.29 6.27 26.50
N THR A 190 10.02 5.15 25.83
CA THR A 190 9.71 5.11 24.38
C THR A 190 8.50 4.23 24.10
N THR A 191 7.38 4.55 24.74
CA THR A 191 6.08 3.91 24.45
C THR A 191 5.38 4.70 23.35
N SER A 192 5.66 4.41 22.07
CA SER A 192 4.71 4.64 20.94
C SER A 192 5.28 4.19 19.58
N PHE A 193 5.71 2.93 19.45
CA PHE A 193 5.99 2.38 18.11
C PHE A 193 5.54 0.93 17.94
N LEU A 194 5.58 0.14 19.02
CA LEU A 194 5.24 -1.29 18.98
C LEU A 194 3.74 -1.62 19.09
N LEU A 195 2.85 -0.62 19.22
CA LEU A 195 1.40 -0.84 19.21
C LEU A 195 0.75 -0.76 17.82
N ARG A 196 1.51 -0.45 16.76
CA ARG A 196 0.94 -0.30 15.41
C ARG A 196 1.09 -1.52 14.49
N VAL A 197 1.58 -2.64 15.00
CA VAL A 197 1.79 -3.88 14.23
C VAL A 197 0.98 -5.05 14.80
N LYS A 198 -0.32 -4.87 15.08
CA LYS A 198 -1.28 -5.99 15.11
C LYS A 198 -2.66 -5.52 14.62
N ARG A 199 -3.18 -6.23 13.60
CA ARG A 199 -4.55 -6.21 13.04
C ARG A 199 -4.86 -5.24 11.89
N THR A 200 -4.22 -5.45 10.73
CA THR A 200 -4.79 -5.02 9.45
C THR A 200 -4.66 -6.11 8.39
N PHE A 201 -5.78 -6.63 7.84
CA PHE A 201 -5.91 -7.42 6.60
C PHE A 201 -4.83 -8.49 6.27
N SER A 202 -4.12 -9.01 7.26
CA SER A 202 -3.05 -9.99 7.10
C SER A 202 -3.42 -11.33 7.71
N CYS A 203 -4.49 -11.94 7.22
CA CYS A 203 -4.69 -13.37 7.38
C CYS A 203 -4.33 -14.04 6.05
N ILE A 204 -3.17 -14.71 6.04
CA ILE A 204 -2.77 -15.65 4.99
C ILE A 204 -3.87 -16.72 4.89
N PRO A 205 -4.40 -17.04 3.69
CA PRO A 205 -5.37 -18.12 3.55
C PRO A 205 -4.80 -19.42 4.09
N ALA A 206 -5.59 -20.16 4.87
CA ALA A 206 -5.21 -21.46 5.43
C ALA A 206 -4.97 -22.56 4.37
N CYS A 207 -5.22 -22.26 3.09
CA CYS A 207 -5.01 -23.16 1.94
C CYS A 207 -3.59 -23.11 1.34
N LEU A 208 -2.61 -22.52 2.04
CA LEU A 208 -1.18 -22.57 1.70
C LEU A 208 -0.34 -23.28 2.77
N LYS A 209 -0.91 -24.26 3.47
CA LYS A 209 -0.18 -25.25 4.26
C LYS A 209 -0.31 -26.62 3.62
#